data_AF-A0A3R7YFF7-F1
#
_entry.id   AF-A0A3R7YFF7-F1
#
_cell.length_a   1.000
_cell.length_b   1.000
_cell.length_c   1.000
_cell.angle_alpha   90.00
_cell.angle_beta   90.00
_cell.angle_gamma   90.00
#
_symmetry.space_group_name_H-M   'P 1'
#
loop_
_entity.id
_entity.type
_entity.pdbx_description
1 polymer ?
#
loop_
_entity_poly.entity_id
_entity_poly.type
_entity_poly.pdbx_seq_one_letter_code
_entity_poly.pdbx_strand_id
1 'polypeptide(L)'
;MKLSLLSVIALFAAVATAQTNNTIAEINGRARTLQEDIVEVDDAELNYKCHKQNGNYISSLRAGEYSTSAFHNCFRTVDQIYEFIDTLVAQNPTLLTKFIISKSYFGLTIYGYKLTKGHSQSLYFQALQHAREWITGSSIVFSLASILDDITNNKPTAADEYDLYFVPIVNIDGYSHTWSGDRLR
;
A
#
# COMPACT_ATOMS: atom_id res chain seq x y z
N MET A 1 91.96 7.12 2.29
CA MET A 1 91.70 8.57 2.49
C MET A 1 90.33 8.87 1.88
N LYS A 2 89.45 9.46 2.70
CA LYS A 2 88.12 10.05 2.41
C LYS A 2 86.90 9.12 2.19
N LEU A 3 86.11 9.07 3.26
CA LEU A 3 84.68 8.73 3.34
C LEU A 3 83.83 9.66 2.45
N SER A 4 82.66 9.18 2.00
CA SER A 4 81.42 9.97 2.05
C SER A 4 80.15 9.12 1.92
N LEU A 5 79.43 9.08 3.05
CA LEU A 5 77.99 8.99 3.32
C LEU A 5 77.00 8.33 2.34
N LEU A 6 76.45 7.19 2.80
CA LEU A 6 75.04 6.92 3.11
C LEU A 6 73.95 7.68 2.33
N SER A 7 73.07 6.92 1.68
CA SER A 7 71.61 7.11 1.79
C SER A 7 70.90 5.80 1.42
N VAL A 8 70.39 5.10 2.44
CA VAL A 8 69.46 3.97 2.28
C VAL A 8 68.08 4.58 2.09
N ILE A 9 67.52 4.48 0.89
CA ILE A 9 66.12 4.85 0.64
C ILE A 9 65.28 3.63 1.01
N ALA A 10 64.67 3.67 2.20
CA ALA A 10 63.62 2.73 2.56
C ALA A 10 62.33 3.15 1.84
N LEU A 11 61.92 2.39 0.83
CA LEU A 11 60.62 2.55 0.17
C LEU A 11 59.55 1.93 1.08
N PHE A 12 58.94 2.72 1.95
CA PHE A 12 57.69 2.31 2.61
C PHE A 12 56.54 2.51 1.61
N ALA A 13 56.09 1.43 0.98
CA ALA A 13 54.82 1.43 0.27
C ALA A 13 53.69 1.47 1.32
N ALA A 14 53.22 2.67 1.65
CA ALA A 14 51.96 2.83 2.37
C ALA A 14 50.83 2.46 1.41
N VAL A 15 50.36 1.21 1.48
CA VAL A 15 49.08 0.84 0.88
C VAL A 15 48.00 1.49 1.74
N ALA A 16 47.59 2.68 1.37
CA ALA A 16 46.38 3.27 1.92
C ALA A 16 45.20 2.44 1.41
N THR A 17 44.71 1.51 2.24
CA THR A 17 43.36 0.99 2.04
C THR A 17 42.43 2.17 2.27
N ALA A 18 41.92 2.77 1.20
CA ALA A 18 40.79 3.68 1.31
C ALA A 18 39.63 2.86 1.87
N GLN A 19 39.37 2.96 3.17
CA GLN A 19 38.10 2.52 3.73
C GLN A 19 37.05 3.47 3.16
N THR A 20 36.36 3.03 2.11
CA THR A 20 35.10 3.65 1.74
C THR A 20 34.17 3.42 2.93
N ASN A 21 33.77 4.49 3.61
CA ASN A 21 32.72 4.41 4.60
C ASN A 21 31.45 3.95 3.87
N ASN A 22 31.12 2.67 4.01
CA ASN A 22 29.96 2.04 3.39
C ASN A 22 28.67 2.48 4.10
N THR A 23 28.50 3.77 4.38
CA THR A 23 27.38 4.31 5.13
C THR A 23 26.72 5.47 4.41
N ILE A 24 25.42 5.39 4.17
CA ILE A 24 24.60 6.46 3.63
C ILE A 24 23.89 7.18 4.79
N ALA A 25 24.00 8.51 4.83
CA ALA A 25 23.27 9.33 5.79
C ALA A 25 21.85 9.62 5.26
N GLU A 26 20.83 9.20 6.02
CA GLU A 26 19.44 9.52 5.76
C GLU A 26 19.08 10.96 6.18
N ILE A 27 18.00 11.49 5.62
CA ILE A 27 17.47 12.83 5.92
C ILE A 27 17.11 13.01 7.41
N ASN A 28 16.83 11.92 8.12
CA ASN A 28 16.55 11.90 9.56
C ASN A 28 17.81 11.82 10.45
N GLY A 29 19.02 11.87 9.87
CA GLY A 29 20.29 11.80 10.59
C GLY A 29 20.76 10.38 10.92
N ARG A 30 20.06 9.33 10.47
CA ARG A 30 20.47 7.94 10.62
C ARG A 30 21.51 7.57 9.57
N ALA A 31 22.61 6.92 9.98
CA ALA A 31 23.54 6.31 9.04
C ALA A 31 23.14 4.84 8.83
N ARG A 32 22.87 4.43 7.58
CA ARG A 32 22.67 3.03 7.19
C ARG A 32 23.90 2.51 6.49
N THR A 33 24.24 1.24 6.69
CA THR A 33 25.31 0.62 5.91
C THR A 33 24.81 0.24 4.51
N LEU A 34 25.69 0.24 3.49
CA LEU A 34 25.36 -0.25 2.16
C LEU A 34 24.82 -1.70 2.20
N GLN A 35 25.25 -2.50 3.19
CA GLN A 35 24.75 -3.85 3.40
C GLN A 35 23.29 -3.86 3.90
N GLU A 36 22.90 -2.90 4.75
CA GLU A 36 21.50 -2.72 5.19
C GLU A 36 20.61 -2.20 4.06
N ASP A 37 21.14 -1.36 3.16
CA ASP A 37 20.42 -0.92 1.96
C ASP A 37 20.25 -2.02 0.91
N ILE A 38 21.11 -3.05 0.93
CA ILE A 38 21.00 -4.25 0.06
C ILE A 38 19.97 -5.25 0.60
N VAL A 39 19.61 -5.20 1.89
CA VAL A 39 18.46 -5.97 2.41
C VAL A 39 17.19 -5.21 2.06
N GLU A 40 16.81 -5.24 0.79
CA GLU A 40 15.49 -4.83 0.32
C GLU A 40 14.46 -5.77 0.97
N VAL A 41 13.91 -5.35 2.10
CA VAL A 41 12.77 -6.03 2.70
C VAL A 41 11.60 -5.78 1.75
N ASP A 42 11.20 -6.83 1.04
CA ASP A 42 10.03 -6.79 0.16
C ASP A 42 8.81 -6.20 0.89
N ASP A 43 8.20 -5.17 0.30
CA ASP A 43 7.01 -4.50 0.84
C ASP A 43 5.88 -5.50 1.11
N ALA A 44 5.78 -6.57 0.31
CA ALA A 44 4.80 -7.62 0.54
C ALA A 44 5.09 -8.39 1.84
N GLU A 45 6.35 -8.78 2.08
CA GLU A 45 6.77 -9.45 3.32
C GLU A 45 6.54 -8.58 4.56
N LEU A 46 6.81 -7.26 4.47
CA LEU A 46 6.50 -6.33 5.55
C LEU A 46 4.99 -6.29 5.83
N ASN A 47 4.17 -6.26 4.78
CA ASN A 47 2.71 -6.25 4.93
C ASN A 47 2.16 -7.58 5.44
N TYR A 48 2.73 -8.73 5.07
CA TYR A 48 2.33 -10.02 5.65
C TYR A 48 2.58 -10.06 7.17
N LYS A 49 3.65 -9.43 7.66
CA LYS A 49 3.87 -9.25 9.11
C LYS A 49 2.83 -8.32 9.73
N CYS A 50 2.49 -7.22 9.05
CA CYS A 50 1.42 -6.30 9.47
C CYS A 50 0.06 -7.01 9.57
N HIS A 51 -0.27 -7.89 8.61
CA HIS A 51 -1.52 -8.66 8.60
C HIS A 51 -1.66 -9.55 9.82
N LYS A 52 -0.57 -10.20 10.27
CA LYS A 52 -0.59 -11.05 11.48
C LYS A 52 -0.97 -10.26 12.73
N GLN A 53 -0.56 -9.00 12.82
CA GLN A 53 -0.87 -8.12 13.94
C GLN A 53 -2.26 -7.49 13.83
N ASN A 54 -2.79 -7.38 12.62
CA ASN A 54 -4.04 -6.69 12.29
C ASN A 54 -5.05 -7.62 11.61
N GLY A 55 -5.11 -8.88 12.04
CA GLY A 55 -5.92 -9.94 11.42
C GLY A 55 -7.38 -9.96 11.88
N ASN A 56 -7.71 -9.27 12.97
CA ASN A 56 -9.06 -9.18 13.52
C ASN A 56 -9.94 -8.10 12.86
N TYR A 57 -9.51 -7.56 11.71
CA TYR A 57 -10.13 -6.40 11.07
C TYR A 57 -11.58 -6.59 10.64
N ILE A 58 -12.01 -7.83 10.33
CA ILE A 58 -13.41 -8.15 10.03
C ILE A 58 -14.24 -8.17 11.32
N SER A 59 -13.77 -8.88 12.35
CA SER A 59 -14.49 -9.00 13.62
C SER A 59 -14.66 -7.67 14.37
N SER A 60 -13.83 -6.67 14.05
CA SER A 60 -13.92 -5.33 14.63
C SER A 60 -14.84 -4.38 13.85
N LEU A 61 -15.44 -4.80 12.72
CA LEU A 61 -16.28 -3.91 11.91
C LEU A 61 -17.58 -3.58 12.61
N ARG A 62 -17.85 -2.28 12.73
CA ARG A 62 -19.06 -1.72 13.29
C ARG A 62 -19.47 -0.48 12.50
N ALA A 63 -20.76 -0.36 12.22
CA ALA A 63 -21.31 0.81 11.53
C ALA A 63 -20.98 2.09 12.29
N GLY A 64 -20.50 3.11 11.56
CA GLY A 64 -20.07 4.39 12.13
C GLY A 64 -18.59 4.44 12.52
N GLU A 65 -17.86 3.33 12.48
CA GLU A 65 -16.45 3.20 12.89
C GLU A 65 -15.60 2.36 11.89
N TYR A 66 -16.10 2.10 10.67
CA TYR A 66 -15.43 1.29 9.65
C TYR A 66 -14.02 1.78 9.32
N SER A 67 -13.85 3.09 9.16
CA SER A 67 -12.58 3.73 8.83
C SER A 67 -11.52 3.60 9.94
N THR A 68 -11.92 3.25 11.16
CA THR A 68 -11.01 2.98 12.29
C THR A 68 -10.57 1.52 12.38
N SER A 69 -11.08 0.65 11.51
CA SER A 69 -10.72 -0.77 11.47
C SER A 69 -9.22 -0.96 11.29
N ALA A 70 -8.67 -1.99 11.95
CA ALA A 70 -7.30 -2.46 11.76
C ALA A 70 -7.00 -2.86 10.29
N PHE A 71 -8.03 -2.99 9.44
CA PHE A 71 -7.87 -3.12 8.00
C PHE A 71 -6.93 -2.04 7.44
N HIS A 72 -7.13 -0.78 7.86
CA HIS A 72 -6.43 0.38 7.32
C HIS A 72 -4.99 0.57 7.83
N ASN A 73 -4.53 -0.29 8.74
CA ASN A 73 -3.16 -0.25 9.26
C ASN A 73 -2.11 -0.83 8.29
N CYS A 74 -2.56 -1.57 7.27
CA CYS A 74 -1.68 -2.28 6.33
C CYS A 74 -2.16 -2.06 4.88
N PHE A 75 -1.27 -2.24 3.91
CA PHE A 75 -1.70 -2.56 2.54
C PHE A 75 -2.28 -3.97 2.52
N ARG A 76 -3.23 -4.24 1.62
CA ARG A 76 -4.08 -5.44 1.67
C ARG A 76 -4.12 -6.17 0.34
N THR A 77 -4.11 -7.49 0.36
CA THR A 77 -4.22 -8.30 -0.87
C THR A 77 -5.58 -8.10 -1.55
N VAL A 78 -5.72 -8.55 -2.81
CA VAL A 78 -7.02 -8.54 -3.52
C VAL A 78 -8.12 -9.16 -2.66
N ASP A 79 -7.87 -10.35 -2.11
CA ASP A 79 -8.85 -11.10 -1.34
C ASP A 79 -9.27 -10.34 -0.08
N GLN A 80 -8.32 -9.74 0.65
CA GLN A 80 -8.62 -8.96 1.84
C GLN A 80 -9.41 -7.68 1.51
N ILE A 81 -9.08 -6.99 0.41
CA ILE A 81 -9.82 -5.81 -0.04
C ILE A 81 -11.27 -6.19 -0.35
N TYR A 82 -11.48 -7.26 -1.11
CA TYR A 82 -12.83 -7.71 -1.45
C TYR A 82 -13.59 -8.25 -0.24
N GLU A 83 -12.95 -9.03 0.64
CA GLU A 83 -13.58 -9.50 1.89
C GLU A 83 -14.05 -8.34 2.77
N PHE A 84 -13.22 -7.30 2.90
CA PHE A 84 -13.57 -6.10 3.67
C PHE A 84 -14.79 -5.39 3.08
N ILE A 85 -14.75 -5.06 1.78
CA ILE A 85 -15.87 -4.32 1.16
C ILE A 85 -17.13 -5.20 1.07
N ASP A 86 -17.01 -6.50 0.83
CA ASP A 86 -18.14 -7.43 0.84
C ASP A 86 -18.81 -7.49 2.21
N THR A 87 -18.02 -7.39 3.29
CA THR A 87 -18.57 -7.27 4.64
C THR A 87 -19.30 -5.94 4.82
N LEU A 88 -18.78 -4.83 4.29
CA LEU A 88 -19.49 -3.54 4.29
C LEU A 88 -20.80 -3.60 3.49
N VAL A 89 -20.82 -4.27 2.34
CA VAL A 89 -22.03 -4.52 1.54
C VAL A 89 -23.06 -5.27 2.37
N ALA A 90 -22.65 -6.36 3.03
CA ALA A 90 -23.54 -7.18 3.85
C ALA A 90 -24.13 -6.40 5.04
N GLN A 91 -23.37 -5.47 5.63
CA GLN A 91 -23.82 -4.63 6.74
C GLN A 91 -24.64 -3.41 6.30
N ASN A 92 -24.57 -3.01 5.03
CA ASN A 92 -25.26 -1.84 4.47
C ASN A 92 -26.09 -2.18 3.23
N PRO A 93 -26.97 -3.21 3.26
CA PRO A 93 -27.57 -3.79 2.05
C PRO A 93 -28.55 -2.87 1.31
N THR A 94 -29.04 -1.81 1.96
CA THR A 94 -29.93 -0.81 1.36
C THR A 94 -29.17 0.35 0.70
N LEU A 95 -27.89 0.54 1.04
CA LEU A 95 -27.08 1.67 0.58
C LEU A 95 -25.98 1.24 -0.39
N LEU A 96 -25.33 0.10 -0.13
CA LEU A 96 -24.14 -0.35 -0.84
C LEU A 96 -24.40 -1.68 -1.55
N THR A 97 -24.08 -1.74 -2.84
CA THR A 97 -24.23 -2.95 -3.66
C THR A 97 -22.96 -3.24 -4.44
N LYS A 98 -22.68 -4.53 -4.66
CA LYS A 98 -21.57 -5.03 -5.47
C LYS A 98 -22.06 -5.38 -6.87
N PHE A 99 -21.27 -5.05 -7.89
CA PHE A 99 -21.55 -5.43 -9.28
C PHE A 99 -20.26 -5.77 -10.03
N ILE A 100 -20.39 -6.54 -11.11
CA ILE A 100 -19.27 -6.84 -12.01
C ILE A 100 -19.13 -5.69 -13.00
N ILE A 101 -17.95 -5.09 -13.07
CA ILE A 101 -17.67 -4.05 -14.07
C ILE A 101 -16.98 -4.62 -15.30
N SER A 102 -16.08 -5.59 -15.13
CA SER A 102 -15.33 -6.17 -16.25
C SER A 102 -14.62 -7.48 -15.86
N LYS A 103 -13.88 -8.03 -16.82
CA LYS A 103 -12.88 -9.09 -16.66
C LYS A 103 -11.50 -8.56 -17.06
N SER A 104 -10.47 -8.97 -16.35
CA SER A 104 -9.07 -8.66 -16.67
C SER A 104 -8.54 -9.50 -17.84
N TYR A 105 -7.28 -9.30 -18.23
CA TYR A 105 -6.64 -10.06 -19.30
C TYR A 105 -6.55 -11.56 -18.93
N PHE A 106 -6.22 -11.88 -17.68
CA PHE A 106 -6.23 -13.26 -17.18
C PHE A 106 -7.62 -13.76 -16.74
N GLY A 107 -8.69 -13.02 -17.01
CA GLY A 107 -10.06 -13.43 -16.76
C GLY A 107 -10.54 -13.27 -15.31
N LEU A 108 -9.75 -12.59 -14.46
CA LEU A 108 -10.15 -12.24 -13.10
C LEU A 108 -11.28 -11.21 -13.13
N THR A 109 -12.25 -11.35 -12.23
CA THR A 109 -13.38 -10.42 -12.15
C THR A 109 -12.94 -9.10 -11.53
N ILE A 110 -13.24 -8.00 -12.20
CA ILE A 110 -13.12 -6.66 -11.62
C ILE A 110 -14.50 -6.30 -11.09
N TYR A 111 -14.57 -5.98 -9.79
CA TYR A 111 -15.80 -5.57 -9.12
C TYR A 111 -15.84 -4.06 -8.91
N GLY A 112 -17.04 -3.49 -9.05
CA GLY A 112 -17.39 -2.16 -8.60
C GLY A 112 -18.40 -2.21 -7.46
N TYR A 113 -18.48 -1.11 -6.70
CA TYR A 113 -19.39 -0.95 -5.59
C TYR A 113 -20.16 0.34 -5.75
N LYS A 114 -21.49 0.27 -5.71
CA LYS A 114 -22.39 1.41 -5.85
C LYS A 114 -22.97 1.75 -4.49
N LEU A 115 -22.69 2.96 -4.01
CA LEU A 115 -23.35 3.58 -2.87
C LEU A 115 -24.41 4.56 -3.39
N THR A 116 -25.67 4.38 -3.00
CA THR A 116 -26.78 5.15 -3.54
C THR A 116 -27.83 5.51 -2.51
N LYS A 117 -28.40 6.71 -2.65
CA LYS A 117 -29.65 7.15 -2.00
C LYS A 117 -30.77 7.43 -3.01
N GLY A 118 -30.57 6.99 -4.27
CA GLY A 118 -31.55 7.13 -5.35
C GLY A 118 -31.36 8.36 -6.25
N HIS A 119 -30.12 8.80 -6.48
CA HIS A 119 -29.84 9.99 -7.30
C HIS A 119 -29.65 9.63 -8.79
N SER A 120 -29.89 10.60 -9.68
CA SER A 120 -29.72 10.42 -11.13
C SER A 120 -28.33 10.78 -11.64
N GLN A 121 -27.59 11.62 -10.90
CA GLN A 121 -26.21 11.98 -11.22
C GLN A 121 -25.25 11.09 -10.43
N SER A 122 -24.06 10.87 -10.98
CA SER A 122 -23.11 9.94 -10.40
C SER A 122 -21.69 10.46 -10.42
N LEU A 123 -20.92 10.08 -9.39
CA LEU A 123 -19.48 10.27 -9.32
C LEU A 123 -18.80 8.90 -9.36
N TYR A 124 -17.74 8.80 -10.15
CA TYR A 124 -16.98 7.57 -10.33
C TYR A 124 -15.56 7.74 -9.80
N PHE A 125 -15.16 6.81 -8.93
CA PHE A 125 -13.85 6.77 -8.30
C PHE A 125 -13.20 5.43 -8.62
N GLN A 126 -11.93 5.47 -9.01
CA GLN A 126 -11.15 4.27 -9.27
C GLN A 126 -9.74 4.36 -8.70
N ALA A 127 -9.15 3.21 -8.42
CA ALA A 127 -7.78 3.10 -7.95
C ALA A 127 -7.05 1.89 -8.55
N LEU A 128 -5.74 1.82 -8.30
CA LEU A 128 -4.87 0.72 -8.76
C LEU A 128 -5.00 0.46 -10.27
N GLN A 129 -5.06 1.53 -11.07
CA GLN A 129 -4.83 1.42 -12.52
C GLN A 129 -3.38 0.98 -12.78
N HIS A 130 -2.44 1.56 -12.04
CA HIS A 130 -1.09 1.03 -11.90
C HIS A 130 -1.00 0.17 -10.64
N ALA A 131 -0.66 -1.10 -10.83
CA ALA A 131 -0.59 -2.09 -9.76
C ALA A 131 0.32 -1.67 -8.59
N ARG A 132 1.39 -0.95 -8.91
CA ARG A 132 2.44 -0.56 -7.98
C ARG A 132 2.09 0.67 -7.11
N GLU A 133 0.89 1.21 -7.22
CA GLU A 133 0.47 2.40 -6.49
C GLU A 133 -0.47 2.02 -5.32
N TRP A 134 -0.01 1.11 -4.45
CA TRP A 134 -0.81 0.50 -3.36
C TRP A 134 -1.59 1.48 -2.50
N ILE A 135 -1.05 2.69 -2.28
CA ILE A 135 -1.74 3.75 -1.53
C ILE A 135 -3.07 4.16 -2.16
N THR A 136 -3.20 4.13 -3.48
CA THR A 136 -4.47 4.46 -4.15
C THR A 136 -5.57 3.47 -3.76
N GLY A 137 -5.24 2.18 -3.67
CA GLY A 137 -6.14 1.12 -3.23
C GLY A 137 -6.55 1.29 -1.77
N SER A 138 -5.61 1.58 -0.88
CA SER A 138 -5.94 1.85 0.53
C SER A 138 -6.81 3.10 0.69
N SER A 139 -6.49 4.18 -0.03
CA SER A 139 -7.20 5.46 0.07
C SER A 139 -8.64 5.38 -0.42
N ILE A 140 -8.91 4.66 -1.52
CA ILE A 140 -10.29 4.53 -2.03
C ILE A 140 -11.17 3.68 -1.10
N VAL A 141 -10.61 2.62 -0.51
CA VAL A 141 -11.34 1.78 0.45
C VAL A 141 -11.60 2.55 1.75
N PHE A 142 -10.62 3.31 2.22
CA PHE A 142 -10.81 4.23 3.36
C PHE A 142 -11.89 5.28 3.06
N SER A 143 -11.88 5.89 1.88
CA SER A 143 -12.88 6.88 1.49
C SER A 143 -14.30 6.31 1.51
N LEU A 144 -14.49 5.10 0.96
CA LEU A 144 -15.79 4.41 1.03
C LEU A 144 -16.21 4.15 2.49
N ALA A 145 -15.30 3.62 3.31
CA ALA A 145 -15.57 3.35 4.73
C ALA A 145 -15.93 4.63 5.51
N SER A 146 -15.18 5.71 5.31
CA SER A 146 -15.45 7.01 5.95
C SER A 146 -16.79 7.61 5.53
N ILE A 147 -17.18 7.48 4.25
CA ILE A 147 -18.50 7.96 3.79
C ILE A 147 -19.62 7.16 4.46
N LEU A 148 -19.49 5.84 4.59
CA LEU A 148 -20.47 5.03 5.32
C LEU A 148 -20.53 5.38 6.81
N ASP A 149 -19.38 5.68 7.41
CA ASP A 149 -19.30 6.14 8.80
C ASP A 149 -20.02 7.47 8.97
N ASP A 150 -19.76 8.43 8.09
CA ASP A 150 -20.39 9.74 8.13
C ASP A 150 -21.91 9.64 7.90
N ILE A 151 -22.38 8.77 7.00
CA ILE A 151 -23.81 8.48 6.84
C ILE A 151 -24.41 7.93 8.14
N THR A 152 -23.78 6.92 8.74
CA THR A 152 -24.27 6.31 10.00
C THR A 152 -24.32 7.34 11.13
N ASN A 153 -23.34 8.24 11.18
CA ASN A 153 -23.23 9.29 12.17
C ASN A 153 -24.01 10.57 11.81
N ASN A 154 -24.88 10.53 10.79
CA ASN A 154 -25.72 11.65 10.34
C ASN A 154 -24.94 12.92 9.97
N LYS A 155 -23.79 12.76 9.32
CA LYS A 155 -23.01 13.86 8.76
C LYS A 155 -23.24 13.98 7.23
N PRO A 156 -23.10 15.19 6.67
CA PRO A 156 -23.23 15.39 5.22
C PRO A 156 -22.16 14.64 4.43
N THR A 157 -22.53 14.09 3.28
CA THR A 157 -21.62 13.39 2.37
C THR A 157 -21.93 13.69 0.90
N ALA A 158 -21.02 13.36 -0.01
CA ALA A 158 -21.32 13.44 -1.44
C ALA A 158 -22.48 12.53 -1.87
N ALA A 159 -22.80 11.50 -1.07
CA ALA A 159 -23.92 10.59 -1.33
C ALA A 159 -25.29 11.22 -1.10
N ASP A 160 -25.36 12.43 -0.54
CA ASP A 160 -26.61 13.21 -0.40
C ASP A 160 -27.04 13.86 -1.72
N GLU A 161 -26.14 13.95 -2.71
CA GLU A 161 -26.38 14.60 -4.00
C GLU A 161 -26.12 13.67 -5.20
N TYR A 162 -25.26 12.66 -5.03
CA TYR A 162 -24.80 11.79 -6.11
C TYR A 162 -24.84 10.31 -5.73
N ASP A 163 -25.10 9.45 -6.72
CA ASP A 163 -24.76 8.04 -6.63
C ASP A 163 -23.24 7.87 -6.79
N LEU A 164 -22.59 7.18 -5.86
CA LEU A 164 -21.13 7.04 -5.85
C LEU A 164 -20.72 5.63 -6.29
N TYR A 165 -19.82 5.56 -7.25
CA TYR A 165 -19.28 4.30 -7.77
C TYR A 165 -17.80 4.17 -7.42
N PHE A 166 -17.43 3.08 -6.77
CA PHE A 166 -16.06 2.79 -6.37
C PHE A 166 -15.55 1.54 -7.09
N VAL A 167 -14.42 1.65 -7.78
CA VAL A 167 -13.70 0.51 -8.38
C VAL A 167 -12.31 0.43 -7.74
N PRO A 168 -12.13 -0.36 -6.67
CA PRO A 168 -10.94 -0.29 -5.85
C PRO A 168 -9.69 -0.88 -6.52
N ILE A 169 -9.87 -1.84 -7.44
CA ILE A 169 -8.77 -2.54 -8.10
C ILE A 169 -9.07 -2.65 -9.59
N VAL A 170 -8.61 -1.68 -10.40
CA VAL A 170 -8.82 -1.76 -11.86
C VAL A 170 -7.86 -2.76 -12.50
N ASN A 171 -6.57 -2.71 -12.16
CA ASN A 171 -5.56 -3.64 -12.65
C ASN A 171 -5.36 -4.80 -11.66
N ILE A 172 -6.38 -5.68 -11.56
CA ILE A 172 -6.35 -6.83 -10.63
C ILE A 172 -5.24 -7.84 -10.94
N ASP A 173 -4.89 -8.02 -12.22
CA ASP A 173 -3.81 -8.92 -12.64
C ASP A 173 -2.46 -8.41 -12.12
N GLY A 174 -2.14 -7.16 -12.46
CA GLY A 174 -0.90 -6.53 -12.02
C GLY A 174 -0.85 -6.38 -10.50
N TYR A 175 -1.95 -5.98 -9.86
CA TYR A 175 -1.97 -5.83 -8.41
C TYR A 175 -1.67 -7.16 -7.72
N SER A 176 -2.28 -8.26 -8.17
CA SER A 176 -1.96 -9.61 -7.67
C SER A 176 -0.48 -9.94 -7.85
N HIS A 177 0.11 -9.58 -8.99
CA HIS A 177 1.52 -9.80 -9.26
C HIS A 177 2.44 -9.05 -8.28
N THR A 178 2.11 -7.82 -7.90
CA THR A 178 2.94 -7.03 -6.96
C THR A 178 3.07 -7.64 -5.56
N TRP A 179 2.22 -8.60 -5.21
CA TRP A 179 2.29 -9.37 -3.94
C TRP A 179 3.16 -10.63 -4.03
N SER A 180 3.73 -10.93 -5.20
CA SER A 180 4.56 -12.13 -5.46
C SER A 180 6.08 -11.89 -5.34
N GLY A 181 6.50 -10.74 -4.80
CA GLY A 181 7.90 -10.39 -4.58
C GLY A 181 8.55 -9.53 -5.67
N ASP A 182 7.80 -9.11 -6.69
CA ASP A 182 8.22 -8.09 -7.66
C ASP A 182 7.23 -6.92 -7.63
N ARG A 183 7.44 -6.02 -6.67
CA ARG A 183 6.53 -4.91 -6.34
C ARG A 183 6.58 -3.77 -7.38
N LEU A 184 7.66 -3.63 -8.14
CA LEU A 184 7.93 -2.46 -8.98
C LEU A 184 7.84 -2.69 -10.49
N ARG A 185 7.84 -3.95 -10.95
CA ARG A 185 7.66 -4.30 -12.37
C ARG A 185 6.21 -4.41 -12.80
#